data_AF-A0AA91BZP8-F1
#
_entry.id   AF-A0AA91BZP8-F1
#
_cell.length_a   1.000
_cell.length_b   1.000
_cell.length_c   1.000
_cell.angle_alpha   90.00
_cell.angle_beta   90.00
_cell.angle_gamma   90.00
#
_symmetry.space_group_name_H-M   'P 1'
#
loop_
_entity.id
_entity.type
_entity.pdbx_description
1 polymer ?
#
loop_
_entity_poly.entity_id
_entity_poly.type
_entity_poly.pdbx_seq_one_letter_code
_entity_poly.pdbx_strand_id
1 'polypeptide(L)' 'MSDQNRPPKRTEKLQLMLDLEELKAIDDWRFENRLPSRAAAIRELIRRGLISNEFEEPPTDAPSGEFRVVDE' A
#
# COMPACT_ATOMS: atom_id res chain seq x y z
N MET A 1 -5.08 -38.86 -8.16
CA MET A 1 -6.08 -38.53 -7.12
C MET A 1 -5.40 -38.88 -5.80
N SER A 2 -5.08 -38.00 -4.87
CA SER A 2 -5.74 -36.76 -4.45
C SER A 2 -4.71 -35.93 -3.66
N ASP A 3 -4.49 -34.68 -4.03
CA ASP A 3 -3.81 -33.71 -3.15
C ASP A 3 -4.84 -32.63 -2.83
N GLN A 4 -5.59 -32.86 -1.76
CA GLN A 4 -6.81 -32.12 -1.46
C GLN A 4 -6.87 -31.86 0.04
N ASN A 5 -5.97 -30.99 0.53
CA ASN A 5 -6.24 -30.01 1.61
C ASN A 5 -5.02 -29.11 1.90
N ARG A 6 -4.56 -28.27 0.96
CA ARG A 6 -3.62 -27.19 1.30
C ARG A 6 -4.43 -25.97 1.74
N PRO A 7 -4.32 -25.50 3.00
CA PRO A 7 -5.01 -24.28 3.40
C PRO A 7 -4.59 -23.14 2.47
N PRO A 8 -5.51 -22.24 2.07
CA PRO A 8 -5.21 -21.17 1.14
C PRO A 8 -4.04 -20.33 1.70
N LYS A 9 -3.07 -19.99 0.83
CA LYS A 9 -1.95 -19.12 1.19
C LYS A 9 -2.52 -17.83 1.77
N ARG A 10 -2.30 -17.60 3.07
CA ARG A 10 -3.02 -16.59 3.87
C ARG A 10 -2.64 -15.13 3.56
N THR A 11 -1.65 -14.88 2.70
CA THR A 11 -1.24 -13.55 2.22
C THR A 11 -0.41 -13.71 0.96
N GLU A 12 -0.59 -12.83 -0.02
CA GLU A 12 0.28 -12.70 -1.20
C GLU A 12 1.32 -11.59 -1.00
N LYS A 13 2.51 -11.73 -1.62
CA LYS A 13 3.57 -10.71 -1.58
C LYS A 13 3.34 -9.68 -2.68
N LEU A 14 3.19 -8.42 -2.30
CA LEU A 14 3.15 -7.29 -3.23
C LEU A 14 4.55 -6.68 -3.38
N GLN A 15 5.00 -6.44 -4.61
CA GLN A 15 6.19 -5.66 -4.92
C GLN A 15 5.75 -4.33 -5.52
N LEU A 16 6.28 -3.23 -4.99
CA LEU A 16 6.01 -1.86 -5.42
C LEU A 16 7.36 -1.17 -5.64
N MET A 17 7.46 -0.42 -6.73
CA MET A 17 8.58 0.49 -6.97
C MET A 17 8.14 1.87 -6.51
N LEU A 18 8.90 2.45 -5.59
CA LEU A 18 8.69 3.79 -5.04
C LEU A 18 10.00 4.55 -5.18
N ASP A 19 9.92 5.85 -5.41
CA ASP A 19 11.10 6.70 -5.35
C ASP A 19 11.54 6.93 -3.88
N LEU A 20 12.62 7.70 -3.71
CA LEU A 20 13.19 7.98 -2.40
C LEU A 20 12.27 8.82 -1.52
N GLU A 21 11.48 9.72 -2.11
CA GLU A 21 10.62 10.66 -1.40
C GLU A 21 9.35 9.95 -0.93
N GLU A 22 8.74 9.14 -1.79
CA GLU A 22 7.62 8.28 -1.43
C GLU A 22 7.98 7.29 -0.32
N LEU A 23 9.15 6.66 -0.42
CA LEU A 23 9.63 5.74 0.61
C LEU A 23 9.85 6.47 1.94
N LYS A 24 10.42 7.69 1.89
CA LYS A 24 10.63 8.54 3.05
C LYS A 24 9.31 8.96 3.68
N ALA A 25 8.32 9.37 2.90
CA ALA A 25 6.99 9.76 3.40
C ALA A 25 6.32 8.62 4.19
N ILE A 26 6.41 7.38 3.68
CA ILE A 26 5.88 6.20 4.39
C ILE A 26 6.63 5.96 5.70
N ASP A 27 7.96 6.11 5.71
CA ASP A 27 8.77 5.90 6.90
C ASP A 27 8.55 7.00 7.95
N ASP A 28 8.47 8.27 7.56
CA ASP A 28 8.17 9.39 8.45
C ASP A 28 6.81 9.19 9.12
N TRP A 29 5.78 8.91 8.33
CA TRP A 29 4.44 8.64 8.85
C TRP A 29 4.42 7.44 9.81
N ARG A 30 5.18 6.37 9.50
CA ARG A 30 5.36 5.22 10.40
C ARG A 30 5.98 5.65 11.73
N PHE A 31 7.02 6.50 11.73
CA PHE A 31 7.68 6.96 12.95
C PHE A 31 6.77 7.86 13.79
N GLU A 32 6.09 8.81 13.16
CA GLU A 32 5.14 9.71 13.81
C GLU A 32 4.01 8.94 14.51
N ASN A 33 3.47 7.92 13.83
CA ASN A 33 2.37 7.09 14.34
C ASN A 33 2.86 5.88 15.16
N ARG A 34 4.18 5.77 15.41
CA ARG A 34 4.82 4.72 16.22
C ARG A 34 4.50 3.29 15.75
N LEU A 35 4.42 3.09 14.44
CA LEU A 35 4.08 1.79 13.88
C LEU A 35 5.30 0.84 13.83
N PRO A 36 5.10 -0.44 14.17
CA PRO A 36 6.22 -1.34 14.45
C PRO A 36 7.03 -1.71 13.19
N SER A 37 6.42 -1.66 12.01
CA SER A 37 7.09 -1.99 10.74
C SER A 37 6.54 -1.17 9.59
N ARG A 38 7.32 -1.06 8.50
CA ARG A 38 6.87 -0.46 7.25
C ARG A 38 5.64 -1.19 6.67
N ALA A 39 5.60 -2.52 6.79
CA ALA A 39 4.43 -3.30 6.38
C ALA A 39 3.17 -2.96 7.19
N ALA A 40 3.31 -2.70 8.49
CA ALA A 40 2.18 -2.22 9.31
C ALA A 40 1.72 -0.84 8.84
N ALA A 41 2.66 0.05 8.52
CA ALA A 41 2.35 1.38 8.02
C ALA A 41 1.60 1.35 6.68
N ILE A 42 2.14 0.62 5.70
CA ILE A 42 1.50 0.45 4.39
C ILE A 42 0.09 -0.13 4.53
N ARG A 43 -0.10 -1.15 5.38
CA ARG A 43 -1.42 -1.75 5.60
C ARG A 43 -2.42 -0.76 6.20
N GLU A 44 -2.01 0.05 7.17
CA GLU A 44 -2.88 1.03 7.79
C GLU A 44 -3.22 2.18 6.82
N LEU A 45 -2.25 2.64 6.03
CA LEU A 45 -2.48 3.62 4.97
C LEU A 45 -3.49 3.10 3.93
N ILE A 46 -3.32 1.86 3.45
CA ILE A 46 -4.29 1.20 2.56
C ILE A 46 -5.67 1.12 3.22
N ARG A 47 -5.75 0.70 4.49
CA ARG A 47 -7.03 0.60 5.20
C ARG A 47 -7.72 1.97 5.29
N ARG A 48 -6.98 3.03 5.60
CA ARG A 48 -7.51 4.41 5.66
C ARG A 48 -7.98 4.89 4.31
N GLY A 49 -7.21 4.63 3.25
CA GLY A 49 -7.62 4.94 1.88
C GLY A 49 -8.91 4.22 1.49
N LEU A 50 -9.00 2.91 1.72
CA LEU A 50 -10.18 2.12 1.34
C LEU A 50 -11.47 2.47 2.10
N ILE A 51 -11.36 3.12 3.27
CA ILE A 51 -12.52 3.54 4.09
C ILE A 51 -12.85 5.02 3.85
N SER A 52 -11.96 5.79 3.23
CA SER A 52 -12.22 7.19 2.93
C SER A 52 -13.26 7.30 1.81
N ASN A 53 -14.25 8.16 2.04
CA ASN A 53 -15.28 8.48 1.04
C ASN A 53 -14.95 9.76 0.25
N GLU A 54 -13.72 10.27 0.37
CA GLU A 54 -13.32 11.58 -0.13
C GLU A 54 -12.55 11.54 -1.46
N PHE A 55 -12.53 10.40 -2.16
CA PHE A 55 -11.82 10.26 -3.43
C PHE A 55 -12.74 10.43 -4.63
N GLU A 56 -12.26 11.19 -5.62
CA GLU A 56 -12.83 11.19 -6.97
C GLU A 56 -12.57 9.86 -7.67
N GLU A 57 -13.32 9.57 -8.73
CA GLU A 57 -13.06 8.38 -9.54
C GLU A 57 -11.64 8.47 -10.13
N PRO A 58 -10.80 7.43 -9.94
CA PRO A 58 -9.42 7.48 -10.43
C PRO A 58 -9.40 7.50 -11.96
N PRO A 59 -8.46 8.25 -12.57
CA PRO A 59 -8.28 8.23 -14.03
C PRO A 59 -7.93 6.82 -14.50
N THR A 60 -8.68 6.31 -15.48
CA THR A 60 -8.56 4.93 -15.95
C THR A 60 -7.37 4.69 -16.88
N ASP A 61 -6.79 5.76 -17.42
CA ASP A 61 -5.71 5.77 -18.41
C ASP A 61 -4.44 6.48 -17.93
N ALA A 62 -4.40 6.89 -16.65
CA ALA A 62 -3.22 7.51 -16.08
C ALA A 62 -2.05 6.51 -15.97
N PRO A 63 -0.82 6.92 -16.33
CA PRO A 63 0.38 6.13 -16.08
C PRO A 63 0.60 5.92 -14.58
N SER A 64 1.28 4.83 -14.21
CA SER A 64 1.54 4.50 -12.80
C SER A 64 2.27 5.63 -12.04
N GLY A 65 3.04 6.46 -12.75
CA GLY A 65 3.76 7.59 -12.17
C GLY A 65 2.90 8.78 -11.75
N GLU A 66 1.61 8.81 -12.11
CA GLU A 66 0.66 9.82 -11.63
C GLU A 66 0.02 9.45 -10.28
N PHE A 67 0.16 8.19 -9.84
CA PHE A 67 -0.37 7.72 -8.55
C PHE A 67 0.65 7.81 -7.40
N ARG A 68 1.55 8.80 -7.45
CA ARG A 68 2.59 8.97 -6.44
C ARG A 68 2.02 9.43 -5.10
N VAL A 69 2.74 9.13 -4.03
CA VAL A 69 2.34 9.50 -2.66
C VAL A 69 2.63 10.96 -2.34
N VAL A 70 3.57 11.59 -3.05
CA VAL A 70 3.99 12.98 -2.86
C VAL A 70 3.83 13.75 -4.17
N ASP A 71 3.41 15.02 -4.06
CA ASP A 71 3.41 15.96 -5.19
C ASP A 71 4.86 16.43 -5.46
N GLU A 72 5.24 16.59 -6.73
CA GLU A 72 6.48 17.29 -7.12
C GLU A 72 6.41 18.80 -6.83
#